data_AF-A0A2A3LDI6-F1
#
_entry.id   AF-A0A2A3LDI6-F1
#
_cell.length_a   1.000
_cell.length_b   1.000
_cell.length_c   1.000
_cell.angle_alpha   90.00
_cell.angle_beta   90.00
_cell.angle_gamma   90.00
#
_symmetry.space_group_name_H-M   'P 1'
#
loop_
_entity.id
_entity.type
_entity.pdbx_description
1 polymer ?
#
loop_
_entity_poly.entity_id
_entity_poly.type
_entity_poly.pdbx_seq_one_letter_code
_entity_poly.pdbx_strand_id
1 'polypeptide(L)'
;MWEPEDQFIGAVLHLKGPAARELVELVPTTAIEQPIARWAYELITTLVQAGGNPDPTLILAAARRQPPAWGAAAIDELTVTTLRPNIIGDLGNYLANTLTRVHNPAGAREYARALLDDAFRRATAAWGARLQQMATAYADREDLTTVITEGMRGELRDLWQRAERAGRPSAHTPKG
;
A
#
# COMPACT_ATOMS: atom_id res chain seq x y z
N MET A 1 1.49 9.49 -16.22
CA MET A 1 2.15 8.18 -16.11
C MET A 1 1.16 7.26 -15.39
N TRP A 2 0.98 6.03 -15.87
CA TRP A 2 0.08 5.06 -15.25
C TRP A 2 0.86 4.38 -14.13
N GLU A 3 0.53 4.70 -12.87
CA GLU A 3 1.16 4.10 -11.69
C GLU A 3 0.16 3.16 -11.02
N PRO A 4 0.48 1.86 -10.82
CA PRO A 4 -0.43 0.90 -10.20
C PRO A 4 -0.96 1.34 -8.84
N GLU A 5 -0.13 2.02 -8.03
CA GLU A 5 -0.51 2.49 -6.69
C GLU A 5 -1.64 3.52 -6.77
N ASP A 6 -1.51 4.52 -7.65
CA ASP A 6 -2.49 5.58 -7.85
C ASP A 6 -3.80 5.05 -8.46
N GLN A 7 -3.70 4.09 -9.38
CA GLN A 7 -4.86 3.46 -10.00
C GLN A 7 -5.61 2.59 -8.98
N PHE A 8 -4.88 1.85 -8.13
CA PHE A 8 -5.46 1.05 -7.06
C PHE A 8 -6.16 1.94 -6.02
N ILE A 9 -5.48 2.95 -5.48
CA ILE A 9 -6.05 3.85 -4.48
C ILE A 9 -7.24 4.60 -5.07
N GLY A 10 -7.11 5.14 -6.28
CA GLY A 10 -8.20 5.79 -6.99
C GLY A 10 -9.41 4.88 -7.14
N ALA A 11 -9.21 3.62 -7.54
CA ALA A 11 -10.30 2.65 -7.66
C ALA A 11 -10.96 2.33 -6.31
N VAL A 12 -10.17 2.16 -5.24
CA VAL A 12 -10.68 1.91 -3.89
C VAL A 12 -11.58 3.06 -3.40
N LEU A 13 -11.25 4.32 -3.70
CA LEU A 13 -12.06 5.48 -3.32
C LEU A 13 -13.48 5.46 -3.94
N HIS A 14 -13.70 4.73 -5.03
CA HIS A 14 -15.03 4.56 -5.64
C HIS A 14 -15.85 3.40 -5.03
N LEU A 15 -15.24 2.56 -4.20
CA LEU A 15 -15.90 1.39 -3.62
C LEU A 15 -16.65 1.74 -2.33
N LYS A 16 -17.56 0.84 -1.95
CA LYS A 16 -18.36 0.96 -0.72
C LYS A 16 -18.36 -0.33 0.07
N GLY A 17 -18.42 -0.18 1.40
CA GLY A 17 -18.69 -1.25 2.35
C GLY A 17 -17.82 -2.51 2.12
N PRO A 18 -18.43 -3.69 1.89
CA PRO A 18 -17.69 -4.95 1.79
C PRO A 18 -16.63 -4.99 0.69
N ALA A 19 -16.86 -4.35 -0.45
CA ALA A 19 -15.92 -4.39 -1.58
C ALA A 19 -14.62 -3.63 -1.27
N ALA A 20 -14.72 -2.49 -0.57
CA ALA A 20 -13.55 -1.77 -0.09
C ALA A 20 -12.80 -2.59 0.96
N ARG A 21 -13.53 -3.24 1.89
CA ARG A 21 -12.94 -4.09 2.95
C ARG A 21 -12.11 -5.23 2.37
N GLU A 22 -12.66 -5.95 1.40
CA GLU A 22 -11.96 -7.06 0.75
C GLU A 22 -10.62 -6.62 0.14
N LEU A 23 -10.57 -5.44 -0.49
CA LEU A 23 -9.35 -4.94 -1.10
C LEU A 23 -8.33 -4.42 -0.09
N VAL A 24 -8.76 -3.76 1.00
CA VAL A 24 -7.82 -3.30 2.03
C VAL A 24 -7.25 -4.43 2.87
N GLU A 25 -7.94 -5.57 2.96
CA GLU A 25 -7.39 -6.78 3.57
C GLU A 25 -6.37 -7.48 2.65
N LEU A 26 -6.54 -7.32 1.34
CA LEU A 26 -5.73 -7.99 0.32
C LEU A 26 -4.36 -7.34 0.12
N VAL A 27 -4.29 -6.02 0.15
CA VAL A 27 -3.05 -5.27 -0.09
C VAL A 27 -2.50 -4.75 1.26
N PRO A 28 -1.30 -5.16 1.70
CA PRO A 28 -0.71 -4.62 2.92
C PRO A 28 -0.21 -3.19 2.66
N THR A 29 -0.19 -2.35 3.68
CA THR A 29 0.30 -0.96 3.56
C THR A 29 1.77 -0.91 3.13
N THR A 30 2.58 -1.92 3.49
CA THR A 30 3.97 -2.05 3.05
C THR A 30 4.13 -2.27 1.54
N ALA A 31 3.06 -2.66 0.83
CA ALA A 31 3.08 -2.79 -0.62
C ALA A 31 3.00 -1.44 -1.34
N ILE A 32 2.66 -0.34 -0.67
CA ILE A 32 2.64 1.00 -1.25
C ILE A 32 4.00 1.68 -1.00
N GLU A 33 4.68 2.10 -2.05
CA GLU A 33 6.01 2.71 -1.98
C GLU A 33 5.94 4.21 -1.74
N GLN A 34 5.06 4.92 -2.45
CA GLN A 34 5.03 6.38 -2.37
C GLN A 34 4.55 6.85 -0.99
N PRO A 35 5.30 7.70 -0.26
CA PRO A 35 4.94 8.12 1.09
C PRO A 35 3.53 8.71 1.21
N ILE A 36 3.14 9.62 0.31
CA ILE A 36 1.79 10.22 0.38
C ILE A 36 0.68 9.20 0.09
N ALA A 37 0.93 8.27 -0.84
CA ALA A 37 0.01 7.21 -1.22
C ALA A 37 -0.17 6.21 -0.08
N ARG A 38 0.92 5.81 0.57
CA ARG A 38 0.87 4.84 1.66
C ARG A 38 0.18 5.43 2.89
N TRP A 39 0.40 6.71 3.21
CA TRP A 39 -0.35 7.35 4.29
C TRP A 39 -1.84 7.49 3.96
N ALA A 40 -2.18 7.88 2.71
CA ALA A 40 -3.56 7.87 2.25
C ALA A 40 -4.20 6.48 2.42
N TYR A 41 -3.47 5.44 2.05
CA TYR A 41 -3.92 4.06 2.12
C TYR A 41 -4.05 3.53 3.56
N GLU A 42 -3.19 3.95 4.49
CA GLU A 42 -3.32 3.67 5.93
C GLU A 42 -4.61 4.26 6.50
N LEU A 43 -4.93 5.50 6.15
CA LEU A 43 -6.15 6.18 6.56
C LEU A 43 -7.40 5.50 5.97
N ILE A 44 -7.35 5.16 4.68
CA ILE A 44 -8.39 4.37 3.99
C ILE A 44 -8.62 3.04 4.72
N THR A 45 -7.55 2.30 4.99
CA THR A 45 -7.62 0.99 5.66
C THR A 45 -8.25 1.14 7.05
N THR A 46 -7.81 2.14 7.82
CA THR A 46 -8.36 2.41 9.17
C THR A 46 -9.87 2.70 9.11
N LEU A 47 -10.28 3.57 8.19
CA LEU A 47 -11.68 3.97 8.03
C LEU A 47 -12.57 2.80 7.59
N VAL A 48 -12.10 2.00 6.63
CA VAL A 48 -12.84 0.85 6.08
C VAL A 48 -12.96 -0.28 7.10
N GLN A 49 -11.89 -0.55 7.87
CA GLN A 49 -11.90 -1.54 8.95
C GLN A 49 -12.85 -1.13 10.08
N ALA A 50 -13.00 0.18 10.34
CA ALA A 50 -14.00 0.71 11.27
C ALA A 50 -15.44 0.68 10.74
N GLY A 51 -15.70 0.16 9.53
CA GLY A 51 -17.03 0.10 8.93
C GLY A 51 -17.38 1.26 8.01
N GLY A 52 -16.49 2.24 7.84
CA GLY A 52 -16.67 3.39 6.98
C GLY A 52 -16.48 3.08 5.49
N ASN A 53 -16.84 4.05 4.65
CA ASN A 53 -16.49 4.07 3.24
C ASN A 53 -15.23 4.93 3.03
N PRO A 54 -14.42 4.66 2.01
CA PRO A 54 -13.20 5.42 1.71
C PRO A 54 -13.51 6.79 1.07
N ASP A 55 -14.21 7.64 1.82
CA ASP A 55 -14.58 8.99 1.39
C ASP A 55 -13.40 9.97 1.59
N PRO A 56 -12.98 10.74 0.56
CA PRO A 56 -11.87 11.67 0.66
C PRO A 56 -11.98 12.69 1.80
N THR A 57 -13.19 13.16 2.11
CA THR A 57 -13.42 14.14 3.19
C THR A 57 -13.21 13.50 4.55
N LEU A 58 -13.70 12.26 4.74
CA LEU A 58 -13.50 11.50 5.97
C LEU A 58 -12.03 11.10 6.15
N ILE A 59 -11.33 10.77 5.06
CA ILE A 59 -9.89 10.49 5.07
C ILE A 59 -9.11 11.73 5.51
N LEU A 60 -9.39 12.90 4.95
CA LEU A 60 -8.76 14.16 5.36
C LEU A 60 -9.08 14.55 6.82
N ALA A 61 -10.29 14.25 7.29
CA ALA A 61 -10.64 14.45 8.69
C ALA A 61 -9.85 13.50 9.62
N ALA A 62 -9.65 12.23 9.22
CA ALA A 62 -8.85 11.26 9.95
C ALA A 62 -7.36 11.66 9.97
N ALA A 63 -6.84 12.17 8.87
CA ALA A 63 -5.45 12.63 8.73
C ALA A 63 -5.03 13.68 9.78
N ARG A 64 -5.99 14.48 10.29
CA ARG A 64 -5.74 15.47 11.35
C ARG A 64 -5.45 14.85 12.72
N ARG A 65 -5.79 13.57 12.92
CA ARG A 65 -5.70 12.86 14.20
C ARG A 65 -4.78 11.64 14.12
N GLN A 66 -4.51 11.15 12.92
CA GLN A 66 -3.74 9.93 12.68
C GLN A 66 -2.48 10.26 11.85
N PRO A 67 -1.32 10.40 12.50
CA PRO A 67 -0.05 10.51 11.78
C PRO A 67 0.28 9.18 11.06
N PRO A 68 1.22 9.20 10.09
CA PRO A 68 1.68 7.98 9.41
C PRO A 68 2.21 6.95 10.40
N ALA A 69 1.86 5.68 10.20
CA ALA A 69 2.20 4.61 11.15
C ALA A 69 3.69 4.23 11.14
N TRP A 70 4.43 4.52 10.06
CA TRP A 70 5.84 4.16 9.93
C TRP A 70 6.83 5.14 10.60
N GLY A 71 6.33 6.04 11.45
CA GLY A 71 7.14 6.76 12.45
C GLY A 71 7.49 8.21 12.08
N ALA A 72 8.32 8.85 12.90
CA ALA A 72 8.63 10.27 12.77
C ALA A 72 9.35 10.63 11.45
N ALA A 73 10.21 9.74 10.95
CA ALA A 73 10.88 9.89 9.65
C ALA A 73 9.88 9.96 8.47
N ALA A 74 8.67 9.40 8.64
CA ALA A 74 7.59 9.53 7.66
C ALA A 74 7.19 10.98 7.40
N ILE A 75 7.18 11.79 8.47
CA ILE A 75 6.78 13.19 8.38
C ILE A 75 7.83 13.96 7.59
N ASP A 76 9.12 13.67 7.82
CA ASP A 76 10.22 14.26 7.06
C ASP A 76 10.14 13.88 5.57
N GLU A 77 9.87 12.60 5.25
CA GLU A 77 9.65 12.12 3.88
C GLU A 77 8.41 12.73 3.21
N LEU A 78 7.39 13.10 3.98
CA LEU A 78 6.19 13.79 3.48
C LEU A 78 6.38 15.31 3.35
N THR A 79 7.45 15.88 3.93
CA THR A 79 7.68 17.33 4.03
C THR A 79 8.90 17.81 3.24
N VAL A 80 9.14 17.20 2.06
CA VAL A 80 10.31 17.49 1.20
C VAL A 80 10.43 18.97 0.79
N THR A 81 9.35 19.76 0.85
CA THR A 81 9.42 21.20 0.51
C THR A 81 9.64 22.10 1.74
N THR A 82 10.85 22.62 1.88
CA THR A 82 11.29 23.54 2.95
C THR A 82 10.55 24.87 3.00
N LEU A 83 9.76 25.20 1.97
CA LEU A 83 9.10 26.50 1.83
C LEU A 83 7.72 26.59 2.49
N ARG A 84 7.03 25.46 2.75
CA ARG A 84 5.81 25.33 3.59
C ARG A 84 5.30 23.89 3.57
N PRO A 85 5.58 23.05 4.58
CA PRO A 85 4.99 21.73 4.68
C PRO A 85 3.47 21.84 4.94
N ASN A 86 2.64 21.58 3.92
CA ASN A 86 1.20 21.41 4.08
C ASN A 86 0.80 20.00 3.67
N ILE A 87 1.27 19.02 4.43
CA ILE A 87 1.05 17.58 4.20
C ILE A 87 -0.44 17.26 4.01
N ILE A 88 -1.34 17.94 4.73
CA ILE A 88 -2.79 17.76 4.60
C ILE A 88 -3.31 18.28 3.25
N GLY A 89 -2.79 19.42 2.78
CA GLY A 89 -3.09 19.94 1.45
C GLY A 89 -2.57 19.03 0.34
N ASP A 90 -1.36 18.50 0.51
CA ASP A 90 -0.75 17.56 -0.43
C ASP A 90 -1.52 16.24 -0.49
N LEU A 91 -1.97 15.73 0.66
CA LEU A 91 -2.88 14.59 0.73
C LEU A 91 -4.21 14.88 0.03
N GLY A 92 -4.78 16.07 0.23
CA GLY A 92 -6.01 16.49 -0.45
C GLY A 92 -5.86 16.51 -1.97
N ASN A 93 -4.75 17.08 -2.47
CA ASN A 93 -4.42 17.08 -3.89
C ASN A 93 -4.22 15.66 -4.42
N TYR A 94 -3.52 14.81 -3.66
CA TYR A 94 -3.30 13.42 -4.00
C TYR A 94 -4.62 12.64 -4.15
N LEU A 95 -5.51 12.72 -3.17
CA LEU A 95 -6.82 12.05 -3.18
C LEU A 95 -7.70 12.55 -4.32
N ALA A 96 -7.73 13.85 -4.57
CA ALA A 96 -8.51 14.42 -5.67
C ALA A 96 -7.99 13.94 -7.04
N ASN A 97 -6.67 13.91 -7.22
CA ASN A 97 -6.05 13.45 -8.46
C ASN A 97 -6.28 11.95 -8.70
N THR A 98 -6.06 11.10 -7.69
CA THR A 98 -6.26 9.64 -7.83
C THR A 98 -7.72 9.27 -8.06
N LEU A 99 -8.65 9.91 -7.35
CA LEU A 99 -10.09 9.72 -7.54
C LEU A 99 -10.56 10.03 -8.98
N THR A 100 -9.97 11.07 -9.60
CA THR A 100 -10.39 11.56 -10.92
C THR A 100 -9.62 10.95 -12.09
N ARG A 101 -8.42 10.43 -11.85
CA ARG A 101 -7.54 9.88 -12.91
C ARG A 101 -7.50 8.35 -12.96
N VAL A 102 -8.21 7.66 -12.07
CA VAL A 102 -8.39 6.21 -12.18
C VAL A 102 -9.06 5.88 -13.52
N HIS A 103 -8.45 4.96 -14.27
CA HIS A 103 -8.89 4.63 -15.62
C HIS A 103 -10.20 3.84 -15.62
N ASN A 104 -10.28 2.80 -14.78
CA ASN A 104 -11.48 2.00 -14.60
C ASN A 104 -11.63 1.60 -13.13
N PRO A 105 -12.53 2.23 -12.35
CA PRO A 105 -12.76 1.86 -10.96
C PRO A 105 -13.13 0.38 -10.75
N ALA A 106 -13.78 -0.26 -11.72
CA ALA A 106 -14.11 -1.68 -11.62
C ALA A 106 -12.88 -2.59 -11.72
N GLY A 107 -11.75 -2.08 -12.23
CA GLY A 107 -10.46 -2.78 -12.35
C GLY A 107 -9.65 -2.84 -11.06
N ALA A 108 -10.23 -2.49 -9.90
CA ALA A 108 -9.51 -2.37 -8.62
C ALA A 108 -8.67 -3.61 -8.26
N ARG A 109 -9.15 -4.82 -8.58
CA ARG A 109 -8.41 -6.07 -8.35
C ARG A 109 -7.21 -6.24 -9.27
N GLU A 110 -7.31 -5.80 -10.52
CA GLU A 110 -6.22 -5.84 -11.48
C GLU A 110 -5.11 -4.90 -11.05
N TYR A 111 -5.48 -3.69 -10.58
CA TYR A 111 -4.52 -2.74 -10.01
C TYR A 111 -3.88 -3.28 -8.72
N ALA A 112 -4.65 -3.93 -7.86
CA ALA A 112 -4.12 -4.59 -6.67
C ALA A 112 -3.09 -5.68 -7.02
N ARG A 113 -3.37 -6.50 -8.04
CA ARG A 113 -2.43 -7.52 -8.53
C ARG A 113 -1.13 -6.89 -9.02
N ALA A 114 -1.22 -5.88 -9.90
CA ALA A 114 -0.05 -5.20 -10.45
C ALA A 114 0.79 -4.56 -9.34
N LEU A 115 0.16 -3.88 -8.39
CA LEU A 115 0.80 -3.31 -7.22
C LEU A 115 1.55 -4.37 -6.38
N LEU A 116 0.92 -5.53 -6.14
CA LEU A 116 1.53 -6.62 -5.36
C LEU A 116 2.69 -7.28 -6.11
N ASP A 117 2.62 -7.41 -7.43
CA ASP A 117 3.72 -7.89 -8.26
C ASP A 117 4.93 -6.93 -8.21
N ASP A 118 4.68 -5.61 -8.22
CA ASP A 118 5.75 -4.61 -8.06
C ASP A 118 6.32 -4.59 -6.64
N ALA A 119 5.47 -4.68 -5.61
CA ALA A 119 5.90 -4.84 -4.23
C ALA A 119 6.77 -6.09 -4.04
N PHE A 120 6.42 -7.21 -4.68
CA PHE A 120 7.23 -8.44 -4.66
C PHE A 120 8.63 -8.22 -5.24
N ARG A 121 8.73 -7.50 -6.37
CA ARG A 121 10.02 -7.18 -7.01
C ARG A 121 10.87 -6.27 -6.12
N ARG A 122 10.26 -5.24 -5.52
CA ARG A 122 10.94 -4.33 -4.58
C ARG A 122 11.42 -5.06 -3.33
N ALA A 123 10.57 -5.89 -2.73
CA ALA A 123 10.94 -6.70 -1.57
C ALA A 123 12.10 -7.65 -1.91
N THR A 124 12.08 -8.29 -3.08
CA THR A 124 13.18 -9.14 -3.54
C THR A 124 14.50 -8.37 -3.64
N ALA A 125 14.48 -7.16 -4.22
CA ALA A 125 15.67 -6.32 -4.31
C ALA A 125 16.17 -5.88 -2.93
N ALA A 126 15.27 -5.49 -2.03
CA ALA A 126 15.61 -5.10 -0.66
C ALA A 126 16.24 -6.25 0.13
N TRP A 127 15.69 -7.47 0.02
CA TRP A 127 16.28 -8.66 0.63
C TRP A 127 17.65 -8.98 0.05
N GLY A 128 17.84 -8.86 -1.27
CA GLY A 128 19.15 -9.02 -1.91
C GLY A 128 20.20 -8.07 -1.32
N ALA A 129 19.87 -6.79 -1.21
CA ALA A 129 20.76 -5.79 -0.61
C ALA A 129 21.06 -6.10 0.86
N ARG A 130 20.04 -6.48 1.64
CA ARG A 130 20.21 -6.84 3.06
C ARG A 130 21.10 -8.05 3.25
N LEU A 131 20.93 -9.11 2.45
CA LEU A 131 21.77 -10.31 2.53
C LEU A 131 23.22 -10.00 2.17
N GLN A 132 23.45 -9.15 1.16
CA GLN A 132 24.79 -8.68 0.82
C GLN A 132 25.44 -7.91 1.97
N GLN A 133 24.69 -7.02 2.63
CA GLN A 133 25.17 -6.28 3.80
C GLN A 133 25.52 -7.22 4.96
N MET A 134 24.66 -8.19 5.26
CA MET A 134 24.90 -9.18 6.31
C MET A 134 26.15 -10.02 6.02
N ALA A 135 26.32 -10.49 4.79
CA ALA A 135 27.51 -11.24 4.39
C ALA A 135 28.79 -10.39 4.52
N THR A 136 28.73 -9.11 4.14
CA THR A 136 29.85 -8.17 4.26
C THR A 136 30.20 -7.87 5.72
N ALA A 137 29.20 -7.87 6.60
CA ALA A 137 29.35 -7.72 8.04
C ALA A 137 29.77 -9.02 8.76
N TYR A 138 30.08 -10.10 8.02
CA TYR A 138 30.42 -11.41 8.55
C TYR A 138 29.37 -11.96 9.53
N ALA A 139 28.08 -11.71 9.24
CA ALA A 139 26.99 -12.37 9.95
C ALA A 139 27.18 -13.89 9.92
N ASP A 140 26.85 -14.55 11.02
CA ASP A 140 27.08 -15.98 11.10
C ASP A 140 26.11 -16.77 10.21
N ARG A 141 26.41 -18.06 10.06
CA ARG A 141 25.62 -18.96 9.22
C ARG A 141 24.19 -19.12 9.71
N GLU A 142 23.96 -19.09 11.02
CA GLU A 142 22.64 -19.29 11.62
C GLU A 142 21.76 -18.08 11.34
N ASP A 143 22.27 -16.86 11.54
CA ASP A 143 21.60 -15.60 11.23
C ASP A 143 21.22 -15.50 9.75
N LEU A 144 22.15 -15.81 8.84
CA LEU A 144 21.88 -15.81 7.40
C LEU A 144 20.80 -16.84 7.04
N THR A 145 20.82 -18.02 7.66
CA THR A 145 19.83 -19.08 7.39
C THR A 145 18.44 -18.66 7.89
N THR A 146 18.34 -18.12 9.10
CA THR A 146 17.08 -17.64 9.69
C THR A 146 16.48 -16.53 8.83
N VAL A 147 17.29 -15.54 8.43
CA VAL A 147 16.81 -14.43 7.60
C VAL A 147 16.31 -14.92 6.23
N ILE A 148 17.00 -15.86 5.60
CA ILE A 148 16.57 -16.41 4.30
C ILE A 148 15.29 -17.24 4.43
N THR A 149 15.25 -18.16 5.40
CA THR A 149 14.20 -19.19 5.46
C THR A 149 12.92 -18.72 6.14
N GLU A 150 13.02 -17.82 7.12
CA GLU A 150 11.88 -17.31 7.88
C GLU A 150 11.47 -15.91 7.43
N GLY A 151 12.42 -14.99 7.30
CA GLY A 151 12.17 -13.60 6.91
C GLY A 151 11.81 -13.44 5.43
N MET A 152 12.82 -13.57 4.56
CA MET A 152 12.68 -13.34 3.12
C MET A 152 11.61 -14.23 2.50
N ARG A 153 11.69 -15.55 2.74
CA ARG A 153 10.72 -16.49 2.18
C ARG A 153 9.29 -16.21 2.66
N GLY A 154 9.12 -15.82 3.93
CA GLY A 154 7.81 -15.52 4.50
C GLY A 154 7.14 -14.34 3.80
N GLU A 155 7.86 -13.21 3.70
CA GLU A 155 7.36 -11.99 3.07
C GLU A 155 7.06 -12.17 1.59
N LEU A 156 8.00 -12.74 0.82
CA LEU A 156 7.81 -12.98 -0.62
C LEU A 156 6.64 -13.93 -0.89
N ARG A 157 6.46 -14.95 -0.04
CA ARG A 157 5.32 -15.86 -0.16
C ARG A 157 4.00 -15.15 0.13
N ASP A 158 3.93 -14.29 1.13
CA ASP A 158 2.71 -13.54 1.45
C ASP A 158 2.29 -12.62 0.29
N LEU A 159 3.23 -11.83 -0.25
CA LEU A 159 2.98 -10.95 -1.40
C LEU A 159 2.50 -11.75 -2.63
N TRP A 160 3.18 -12.86 -2.95
CA TRP A 160 2.77 -13.71 -4.06
C TRP A 160 1.36 -14.29 -3.88
N GLN A 161 1.04 -14.79 -2.68
CA GLN A 161 -0.29 -15.36 -2.41
C GLN A 161 -1.40 -14.31 -2.50
N ARG A 162 -1.12 -13.07 -2.07
CA ARG A 162 -2.05 -11.96 -2.22
C ARG A 162 -2.25 -11.58 -3.69
N ALA A 163 -1.19 -11.54 -4.49
CA ALA A 163 -1.28 -11.26 -5.92
C ALA A 163 -2.14 -12.31 -6.65
N GLU A 164 -1.96 -13.59 -6.30
CA GLU A 164 -2.77 -14.70 -6.83
C GLU A 164 -4.23 -14.60 -6.40
N ARG A 165 -4.52 -14.16 -5.17
CA ARG A 165 -5.90 -13.89 -4.73
C ARG A 165 -6.51 -12.72 -5.49
N ALA A 166 -5.75 -11.63 -5.71
CA ALA A 166 -6.19 -10.47 -6.47
C ALA A 166 -6.61 -10.85 -7.90
N GLY A 167 -5.87 -11.77 -8.54
CA GLY A 167 -6.21 -12.29 -9.87
C GLY A 167 -7.46 -13.16 -9.97
N ARG A 168 -8.10 -13.52 -8.85
CA ARG A 168 -9.34 -14.33 -8.84
C ARG A 168 -10.58 -13.45 -8.75
N PRO A 169 -11.74 -13.89 -9.28
CA PRO A 169 -13.01 -13.19 -9.09
C PRO A 169 -13.36 -13.05 -7.60
N SER A 170 -14.02 -11.95 -7.22
CA SER A 170 -14.49 -11.79 -5.84
C SER A 170 -15.64 -12.76 -5.54
N ALA A 171 -15.67 -13.27 -4.31
CA ALA A 171 -16.75 -14.17 -3.86
C ALA A 171 -18.14 -13.49 -3.84
N HIS A 172 -18.19 -12.16 -3.91
CA HIS A 172 -19.40 -11.34 -3.87
C HIS A 172 -19.89 -10.87 -5.25
N THR A 173 -19.45 -11.50 -6.34
CA THR A 173 -19.96 -11.17 -7.68
C THR A 173 -21.44 -11.60 -7.78
N PRO A 174 -22.42 -10.70 -7.96
CA PRO A 174 -23.79 -11.12 -8.23
C PRO A 174 -23.79 -11.87 -9.56
N LYS A 175 -24.45 -13.05 -9.61
CA LYS A 175 -24.82 -13.63 -10.90
C LYS A 175 -25.82 -12.65 -11.54
N GLY A 176 -25.47 -12.17 -12.73
CA GLY A 176 -26.34 -11.31 -13.53
C GLY A 176 -27.66 -11.97 -13.89
#